data_AF-A0AAD4LUJ2-F1
#
_entry.id   AF-A0AAD4LUJ2-F1
#
_cell.length_a   1.000
_cell.length_b   1.000
_cell.length_c   1.000
_cell.angle_alpha   90.00
_cell.angle_beta   90.00
_cell.angle_gamma   90.00
#
_symmetry.space_group_name_H-M   'P 1'
#
loop_
_entity.id
_entity.type
_entity.pdbx_description
1 polymer ?
#
loop_
_entity_poly.entity_id
_entity_poly.type
_entity_poly.pdbx_seq_one_letter_code
_entity_poly.pdbx_strand_id
1 'polypeptide(L)'
;MASASTSTQAPAQAGKTGGTPLVAQGDWTKNLVQLAKTAELKKYALTLQLQTAHILSAHATLEQKMRSIQDLKEQTNKLDSERARLLNCLREVNEDRDKTDMMEAQLNNECTELRTRIQQITDGEYATAKRDVDALRAELGQPPLPSLQTTLEEKSQLYVRCRRRNELRSANAGPLGTTRYLQERRLGGEQHSKRTADEIVPEGAPASSTKRPRGRPKGSKNRGGKVPSGSGQAPEAVPA
;
A
#
# COMPACT_ATOMS: atom_id res chain seq x y z
N MET A 1 -26.64 5.74 -32.65
CA MET A 1 -27.77 6.67 -32.42
C MET A 1 -27.18 8.07 -32.50
N ALA A 2 -27.46 8.96 -33.44
CA ALA A 2 -28.65 9.17 -34.25
C ALA A 2 -28.31 9.32 -35.75
N SER A 3 -29.26 8.90 -36.58
CA SER A 3 -29.28 9.03 -38.04
C SER A 3 -29.95 10.35 -38.43
N ALA A 4 -29.43 11.04 -39.44
CA ALA A 4 -30.13 12.15 -40.09
C ALA A 4 -30.36 11.81 -41.56
N SER A 5 -31.61 11.49 -41.87
CA SER A 5 -32.22 11.44 -43.20
C SER A 5 -32.79 12.84 -43.55
N THR A 6 -33.22 13.05 -44.81
CA THR A 6 -34.01 14.18 -45.39
C THR A 6 -33.20 14.95 -46.45
N SER A 7 -33.60 15.23 -47.69
CA SER A 7 -34.77 14.86 -48.53
C SER A 7 -34.44 15.20 -49.99
N THR A 8 -34.88 14.35 -50.91
CA THR A 8 -34.80 14.48 -52.37
C THR A 8 -35.82 15.49 -52.90
N GLN A 9 -35.41 16.38 -53.81
CA GLN A 9 -36.31 17.12 -54.70
C GLN A 9 -35.83 16.96 -56.15
N ALA A 10 -36.73 16.44 -56.99
CA ALA A 10 -36.60 16.39 -58.44
C ALA A 10 -37.59 17.41 -59.04
N PRO A 11 -37.20 18.19 -60.06
CA PRO A 11 -38.16 18.80 -60.97
C PRO A 11 -38.36 17.93 -62.21
N ALA A 12 -39.64 17.79 -62.56
CA ALA A 12 -40.18 17.03 -63.67
C ALA A 12 -39.80 17.59 -65.04
N GLN A 13 -39.61 16.67 -65.99
CA GLN A 13 -39.51 16.93 -67.42
C GLN A 13 -40.88 17.31 -68.01
N ALA A 14 -40.91 18.31 -68.89
CA ALA A 14 -41.97 18.50 -69.87
C ALA A 14 -41.35 18.36 -71.26
N GLY A 15 -41.82 17.38 -72.02
CA GLY A 15 -41.32 17.05 -73.35
C GLY A 15 -41.78 18.02 -74.43
N LYS A 16 -40.95 18.16 -75.47
CA LYS A 16 -41.39 18.48 -76.83
C LYS A 16 -40.67 17.56 -77.82
N THR A 17 -41.49 16.73 -78.46
CA THR A 17 -41.20 15.91 -79.62
C THR A 17 -41.00 16.78 -80.86
N GLY A 18 -39.88 16.57 -81.56
CA GLY A 18 -39.59 17.20 -82.85
C GLY A 18 -38.34 16.56 -83.43
N GLY A 19 -38.52 15.45 -84.15
CA GLY A 19 -37.44 14.69 -84.78
C GLY A 19 -36.86 15.43 -85.97
N THR A 20 -35.75 16.11 -85.76
CA THR A 20 -34.69 16.28 -86.76
C THR A 20 -33.64 15.20 -86.50
N PRO A 21 -33.02 14.61 -87.53
CA PRO A 21 -31.90 13.70 -87.31
C PRO A 21 -30.76 14.53 -86.71
N LEU A 22 -30.60 14.44 -85.39
CA LEU A 22 -29.45 14.97 -84.66
C LEU A 22 -28.22 14.18 -85.11
N VAL A 23 -27.72 14.49 -86.30
CA VAL A 23 -26.36 14.14 -86.69
C VAL A 23 -25.48 14.74 -85.60
N ALA A 24 -24.70 13.89 -84.94
CA ALA A 24 -23.83 14.23 -83.83
C ALA A 24 -22.77 15.26 -84.27
N GLN A 25 -23.16 16.52 -84.34
CA GLN A 25 -22.29 17.66 -84.58
C GLN A 25 -21.78 18.15 -83.22
N GLY A 26 -21.13 17.24 -82.50
CA GLY A 26 -20.59 17.47 -81.17
C GLY A 26 -19.36 16.59 -80.98
N ASP A 27 -18.29 17.19 -80.48
CA ASP A 27 -16.94 16.63 -80.33
C ASP A 27 -16.90 15.49 -79.28
N TRP A 28 -17.53 14.35 -79.61
CA TRP A 28 -17.76 13.22 -78.69
C TRP A 28 -16.46 12.65 -78.13
N THR A 29 -15.38 12.70 -78.90
CA THR A 29 -14.02 12.34 -78.50
C THR A 29 -13.52 13.23 -77.37
N LYS A 30 -13.74 14.55 -77.42
CA LYS A 30 -13.37 15.46 -76.32
C LYS A 30 -14.19 15.18 -75.06
N ASN A 31 -15.48 14.92 -75.21
CA ASN A 31 -16.35 14.57 -74.07
C ASN A 31 -15.92 13.25 -73.42
N LEU A 32 -15.52 12.24 -74.21
CA LEU A 32 -15.01 10.98 -73.68
C LEU A 32 -13.69 11.17 -72.92
N VAL A 33 -12.75 11.96 -73.48
CA VAL A 33 -11.49 12.28 -72.80
C VAL A 33 -11.73 13.07 -71.50
N GLN A 34 -12.67 14.01 -71.50
CA GLN A 34 -13.06 14.74 -70.29
C GLN A 34 -13.67 13.81 -69.23
N LEU A 35 -14.53 12.88 -69.64
CA LEU A 35 -15.11 11.87 -68.73
C LEU A 35 -14.02 10.97 -68.14
N ALA A 36 -13.06 10.51 -68.94
CA ALA A 36 -11.92 9.71 -68.48
C ALA A 36 -11.06 10.48 -67.46
N LYS A 37 -10.68 11.73 -67.77
CA LYS A 37 -9.95 12.61 -66.84
C LYS A 37 -10.74 12.86 -65.55
N THR A 38 -12.06 13.04 -65.66
CA THR A 38 -12.94 13.20 -64.49
C THR A 38 -12.99 11.94 -63.64
N ALA A 39 -13.01 10.75 -64.26
CA ALA A 39 -12.96 9.48 -63.55
C ALA A 39 -11.61 9.27 -62.85
N GLU A 40 -10.50 9.57 -63.51
CA GLU A 40 -9.17 9.54 -62.91
C GLU A 40 -9.05 10.51 -61.73
N LEU A 41 -9.52 11.75 -61.89
CA LEU A 41 -9.54 12.73 -60.81
C LEU A 41 -10.33 12.22 -59.59
N LYS A 42 -11.50 11.63 -59.81
CA LYS A 42 -12.31 11.02 -58.74
C LYS A 42 -11.58 9.86 -58.07
N LYS A 43 -10.87 9.02 -58.81
CA LYS A 43 -10.03 7.94 -58.27
C LYS A 43 -8.93 8.50 -57.35
N TYR A 44 -8.20 9.52 -57.81
CA TYR A 44 -7.16 10.15 -56.99
C TYR A 44 -7.74 10.84 -55.76
N ALA A 45 -8.86 11.55 -55.90
CA ALA A 45 -9.54 12.20 -54.79
C ALA A 45 -9.98 11.19 -53.71
N LEU A 46 -10.57 10.06 -54.10
CA LEU A 46 -10.94 8.99 -53.18
C LEU A 46 -9.71 8.39 -52.48
N THR A 47 -8.63 8.15 -53.24
CA THR A 47 -7.38 7.60 -52.69
C THR A 47 -6.79 8.54 -51.64
N LEU A 48 -6.77 9.84 -51.92
CA LEU A 48 -6.33 10.87 -50.98
C LEU A 48 -7.22 10.87 -49.72
N GLN A 49 -8.54 10.85 -49.87
CA GLN A 49 -9.48 10.80 -48.73
C GLN A 49 -9.23 9.58 -47.84
N LEU A 50 -9.02 8.40 -48.43
CA LEU A 50 -8.72 7.17 -47.70
C LEU A 50 -7.39 7.28 -46.95
N GLN A 51 -6.35 7.78 -47.60
CA GLN A 51 -5.04 8.00 -46.96
C GLN A 51 -5.14 9.01 -45.82
N THR A 52 -5.88 10.11 -45.99
CA THR A 52 -6.14 11.09 -44.93
C THR A 52 -6.84 10.43 -43.75
N ALA A 53 -7.86 9.60 -43.97
CA ALA A 53 -8.54 8.88 -42.90
C ALA A 53 -7.60 7.93 -42.14
N HIS A 54 -6.71 7.23 -42.86
CA HIS A 54 -5.69 6.37 -42.24
C HIS A 54 -4.70 7.18 -41.39
N ILE A 55 -4.23 8.32 -41.88
CA ILE A 55 -3.33 9.22 -41.13
C ILE A 55 -4.01 9.72 -39.85
N LEU A 56 -5.27 10.16 -39.93
CA LEU A 56 -6.01 10.63 -38.76
C LEU A 56 -6.22 9.53 -37.72
N SER A 57 -6.56 8.32 -38.16
CA SER A 57 -6.70 7.16 -37.25
C SER A 57 -5.38 6.77 -36.58
N ALA A 58 -4.28 6.79 -37.34
CA ALA A 58 -2.94 6.55 -36.80
C ALA A 58 -2.55 7.62 -35.79
N HIS A 59 -2.86 8.90 -36.06
CA HIS A 59 -2.60 10.01 -35.16
C HIS A 59 -3.36 9.88 -33.83
N ALA A 60 -4.65 9.57 -33.89
CA ALA A 60 -5.46 9.35 -32.68
C ALA A 60 -4.90 8.19 -31.82
N THR A 61 -4.44 7.12 -32.47
CA THR A 61 -3.79 5.99 -31.78
C THR A 61 -2.46 6.40 -31.16
N LEU A 62 -1.64 7.18 -31.87
CA LEU A 62 -0.36 7.68 -31.37
C LEU A 62 -0.57 8.55 -30.13
N GLU A 63 -1.51 9.49 -30.16
CA GLU A 63 -1.83 10.32 -29.00
C GLU A 63 -2.31 9.50 -27.80
N GLN A 64 -3.18 8.51 -28.04
CA GLN A 64 -3.65 7.60 -26.99
C GLN A 64 -2.47 6.89 -26.32
N LYS A 65 -1.52 6.38 -27.13
CA LYS A 65 -0.32 5.71 -26.62
C LYS A 65 0.60 6.67 -25.88
N MET A 66 0.77 7.90 -26.36
CA MET A 66 1.58 8.92 -25.68
C MET A 66 1.01 9.28 -24.30
N ARG A 67 -0.32 9.42 -24.18
CA ARG A 67 -0.99 9.60 -22.88
C ARG A 67 -0.74 8.41 -21.95
N SER A 68 -0.93 7.18 -22.44
CA SER A 68 -0.66 5.98 -21.63
C SER A 68 0.80 5.87 -21.19
N ILE A 69 1.77 6.28 -22.03
CA ILE A 69 3.19 6.33 -21.65
C ILE A 69 3.41 7.34 -20.53
N GLN A 70 2.77 8.50 -20.60
CA GLN A 70 2.86 9.50 -19.54
C GLN A 70 2.30 8.98 -18.22
N ASP A 71 1.10 8.39 -18.24
CA ASP A 71 0.47 7.80 -17.05
C ASP A 71 1.38 6.73 -16.40
N LEU A 72 2.01 5.87 -17.20
CA LEU A 72 2.94 4.85 -16.71
C LEU A 72 4.22 5.44 -16.11
N LYS A 73 4.74 6.54 -16.66
CA LYS A 73 5.89 7.26 -16.10
C LYS A 73 5.54 7.86 -14.73
N GLU A 74 4.37 8.47 -14.60
CA GLU A 74 3.90 9.04 -13.34
C GLU A 74 3.68 7.95 -12.27
N GLN A 75 3.12 6.80 -12.64
CA GLN A 75 2.97 5.65 -11.74
C GLN A 75 4.32 5.09 -11.29
N THR A 76 5.27 4.95 -12.21
CA THR A 76 6.63 4.51 -11.88
C THR A 76 7.30 5.45 -10.88
N ASN A 77 7.26 6.77 -11.14
CA ASN A 77 7.83 7.78 -10.23
C ASN A 77 7.21 7.73 -8.82
N LYS A 78 5.90 7.47 -8.73
CA LYS A 78 5.22 7.29 -7.44
C LYS A 78 5.71 6.06 -6.70
N LEU A 79 5.86 4.93 -7.39
CA LEU A 79 6.38 3.70 -6.81
C LEU A 79 7.83 3.85 -6.36
N ASP A 80 8.67 4.55 -7.13
CA ASP A 80 10.06 4.83 -6.76
C ASP A 80 10.16 5.71 -5.51
N SER A 81 9.28 6.71 -5.39
CA SER A 81 9.20 7.56 -4.20
C SER A 81 8.78 6.75 -2.95
N GLU A 82 7.80 5.86 -3.09
CA GLU A 82 7.38 4.96 -2.02
C GLU A 82 8.48 3.96 -1.63
N ARG A 83 9.19 3.40 -2.62
CA ARG A 83 10.35 2.54 -2.40
C ARG A 83 11.43 3.28 -1.60
N ALA A 84 11.76 4.52 -1.97
CA ALA A 84 12.73 5.34 -1.25
C ALA A 84 12.29 5.62 0.20
N ARG A 85 11.01 5.96 0.41
CA ARG A 85 10.43 6.17 1.74
C ARG A 85 10.54 4.92 2.61
N LEU A 86 10.16 3.76 2.08
CA LEU A 86 10.20 2.49 2.82
C LEU A 86 11.63 2.08 3.17
N LEU A 87 12.59 2.30 2.26
CA LEU A 87 14.01 2.07 2.54
C LEU A 87 14.52 2.97 3.67
N ASN A 88 14.10 4.24 3.72
CA ASN A 88 14.46 5.12 4.83
C ASN A 88 13.84 4.65 6.16
N CYS A 89 12.56 4.25 6.17
CA CYS A 89 11.95 3.67 7.37
C CYS A 89 12.64 2.39 7.84
N LEU A 90 13.08 1.52 6.91
CA LEU A 90 13.81 0.31 7.27
C LEU A 90 15.17 0.62 7.90
N ARG A 91 15.86 1.64 7.38
CA ARG A 91 17.11 2.15 7.96
C ARG A 91 16.90 2.64 9.39
N GLU A 92 15.87 3.46 9.63
CA GLU A 92 15.52 3.95 10.98
C GLU A 92 15.25 2.81 11.96
N VAL A 93 14.45 1.80 11.56
CA VAL A 93 14.18 0.63 12.41
C VAL A 93 15.44 -0.14 12.75
N ASN A 94 16.36 -0.30 11.80
CA ASN A 94 17.65 -0.95 12.07
C ASN A 94 18.50 -0.14 13.05
N GLU A 95 18.58 1.19 12.86
CA GLU A 95 19.30 2.08 13.80
C GLU A 95 18.72 2.00 15.22
N ASP A 96 17.40 1.96 15.37
CA ASP A 96 16.75 1.86 16.68
C ASP A 96 16.90 0.47 17.32
N ARG A 97 16.93 -0.59 16.51
CA ARG A 97 17.29 -1.93 17.00
C ARG A 97 18.72 -1.94 17.53
N ASP A 98 19.68 -1.43 16.77
CA ASP A 98 21.08 -1.42 17.18
C ASP A 98 21.29 -0.58 18.46
N LYS A 99 20.55 0.54 18.63
CA LYS A 99 20.52 1.29 19.90
C LYS A 99 19.96 0.47 21.06
N THR A 100 18.87 -0.27 20.82
CA THR A 100 18.25 -1.12 21.84
C THR A 100 19.19 -2.25 22.26
N ASP A 101 19.85 -2.89 21.31
CA ASP A 101 20.82 -3.96 21.56
C ASP A 101 22.02 -3.44 22.37
N MET A 102 22.52 -2.23 22.07
CA MET A 102 23.56 -1.58 22.89
C MET A 102 23.10 -1.30 24.32
N MET A 103 21.89 -0.76 24.51
CA MET A 103 21.33 -0.50 25.83
C MET A 103 21.09 -1.79 26.62
N GLU A 104 20.63 -2.85 25.96
CA GLU A 104 20.45 -4.17 26.57
C GLU A 104 21.80 -4.73 27.02
N ALA A 105 22.82 -4.68 26.18
CA ALA A 105 24.17 -5.12 26.53
C ALA A 105 24.73 -4.34 27.73
N GLN A 106 24.54 -3.02 27.76
CA GLN A 106 24.94 -2.18 28.88
C GLN A 106 24.23 -2.60 30.18
N LEU A 107 22.90 -2.72 30.16
CA LEU A 107 22.12 -3.12 31.33
C LEU A 107 22.48 -4.54 31.81
N ASN A 108 22.77 -5.46 30.91
CA ASN A 108 23.24 -6.81 31.26
C ASN A 108 24.60 -6.79 31.95
N ASN A 109 25.53 -5.95 31.48
CA ASN A 109 26.82 -5.76 32.13
C ASN A 109 26.66 -5.16 33.52
N GLU A 110 25.84 -4.11 33.67
CA GLU A 110 25.53 -3.48 34.96
C GLU A 110 24.86 -4.47 35.93
N CYS A 111 23.90 -5.28 35.45
CA CYS A 111 23.28 -6.33 36.25
C CYS A 111 24.31 -7.37 36.73
N THR A 112 25.24 -7.76 35.85
CA THR A 112 26.30 -8.71 36.18
C THR A 112 27.28 -8.13 37.20
N GLU A 113 27.66 -6.86 37.05
CA GLU A 113 28.49 -6.15 38.03
C GLU A 113 27.80 -6.07 39.39
N LEU A 114 26.52 -5.67 39.42
CA LEU A 114 25.75 -5.57 40.66
C LEU A 114 25.60 -6.93 41.34
N ARG A 115 25.31 -8.00 40.60
CA ARG A 115 25.25 -9.36 41.16
C ARG A 115 26.59 -9.77 41.76
N THR A 116 27.69 -9.50 41.04
CA THR A 116 29.04 -9.79 41.52
C THR A 116 29.36 -9.01 42.80
N ARG A 117 29.04 -7.72 42.84
CA ARG A 117 29.23 -6.86 44.02
C ARG A 117 28.38 -7.31 45.21
N ILE A 118 27.12 -7.69 44.98
CA ILE A 118 26.26 -8.26 46.03
C ILE A 118 26.88 -9.54 46.58
N GLN A 119 27.36 -10.44 45.72
CA GLN A 119 27.99 -11.69 46.15
C GLN A 119 29.25 -11.41 46.99
N GLN A 120 30.11 -10.50 46.54
CA GLN A 120 31.33 -10.11 47.26
C GLN A 120 31.03 -9.56 48.66
N ILE A 121 30.04 -8.66 48.78
CA ILE A 121 29.65 -8.08 50.08
C ILE A 121 29.04 -9.16 50.97
N THR A 122 28.18 -10.02 50.40
CA THR A 122 27.47 -11.08 51.13
C THR A 122 28.43 -12.10 51.73
N ASP A 123 29.42 -12.55 50.95
CA ASP A 123 30.37 -13.59 51.38
C ASP A 123 31.51 -13.04 52.24
N GLY A 124 31.85 -11.77 52.09
CA GLY A 124 32.96 -11.12 52.79
C GLY A 124 32.54 -10.45 54.10
N GLU A 125 32.38 -9.13 54.03
CA GLU A 125 32.18 -8.26 55.20
C GLU A 125 30.88 -8.56 55.93
N TYR A 126 29.78 -8.78 55.19
CA TYR A 126 28.48 -9.04 55.79
C TYR A 126 28.46 -10.36 56.55
N ALA A 127 29.00 -11.45 55.99
CA ALA A 127 29.05 -12.74 56.65
C ALA A 127 29.85 -12.68 57.96
N THR A 128 30.98 -11.97 57.95
CA THR A 128 31.82 -11.80 59.15
C THR A 128 31.08 -10.99 60.21
N ALA A 129 30.55 -9.83 59.85
CA ALA A 129 29.77 -8.99 60.77
C ALA A 129 28.53 -9.72 61.33
N LYS A 130 27.84 -10.52 60.51
CA LYS A 130 26.69 -11.32 60.96
C LYS A 130 27.10 -12.35 62.01
N ARG A 131 28.21 -13.07 61.81
CA ARG A 131 28.72 -14.04 62.80
C ARG A 131 29.04 -13.36 64.11
N ASP A 132 29.70 -12.21 64.08
CA ASP A 132 30.08 -11.46 65.28
C ASP A 132 28.84 -10.97 66.04
N VAL A 133 27.84 -10.44 65.34
CA VAL A 133 26.57 -10.01 65.96
C VAL A 133 25.78 -11.20 66.53
N ASP A 134 25.72 -12.32 65.81
CA ASP A 134 25.04 -13.53 66.29
C ASP A 134 25.75 -14.12 67.52
N ALA A 135 27.08 -14.06 67.60
CA ALA A 135 27.85 -14.44 68.78
C ALA A 135 27.53 -13.54 69.99
N LEU A 136 27.54 -12.22 69.82
CA LEU A 136 27.16 -11.27 70.89
C LEU A 136 25.70 -11.46 71.34
N ARG A 137 24.79 -11.75 70.41
CA ARG A 137 23.39 -12.07 70.75
C ARG A 137 23.28 -13.36 71.55
N ALA A 138 24.05 -14.38 71.20
CA ALA A 138 24.09 -15.62 71.97
C ALA A 138 24.59 -15.39 73.40
N GLU A 139 25.62 -14.56 73.60
CA GLU A 139 26.10 -14.16 74.92
C GLU A 139 25.04 -13.41 75.75
N LEU A 140 24.19 -12.61 75.09
CA LEU A 140 23.08 -11.88 75.70
C LEU A 140 21.78 -12.69 75.84
N GLY A 141 21.76 -13.96 75.42
CA GLY A 141 20.56 -14.82 75.42
C GLY A 141 19.49 -14.42 74.40
N GLN A 142 19.84 -13.66 73.37
CA GLN A 142 18.94 -13.25 72.28
C GLN A 142 19.01 -14.21 71.09
N PRO A 143 17.90 -14.38 70.33
CA PRO A 143 17.91 -15.21 69.13
C PRO A 143 18.73 -14.59 67.99
N PRO A 144 19.30 -15.42 67.09
CA PRO A 144 20.12 -14.96 65.98
C PRO A 144 19.30 -14.11 65.00
N LEU A 145 20.00 -13.26 64.23
CA LEU A 145 19.38 -12.40 63.25
C LEU A 145 18.74 -13.20 62.09
N PRO A 146 17.62 -12.72 61.52
CA PRO A 146 17.03 -13.30 60.32
C PRO A 146 18.01 -13.26 59.15
N SER A 147 17.85 -14.19 58.21
CA SER A 147 18.74 -14.28 57.05
C SER A 147 18.62 -13.05 56.13
N LEU A 148 19.71 -12.70 55.45
CA LEU A 148 19.72 -11.64 54.44
C LEU A 148 18.66 -11.92 53.35
N GLN A 149 18.52 -13.18 52.95
CA GLN A 149 17.55 -13.62 51.95
C GLN A 149 16.11 -13.30 52.38
N THR A 150 15.75 -13.59 53.64
CA THR A 150 14.43 -13.27 54.20
C THR A 150 14.15 -11.77 54.12
N THR A 151 15.14 -10.95 54.50
CA THR A 151 15.01 -9.48 54.47
C THR A 151 14.87 -8.93 53.04
N LEU A 152 15.59 -9.52 52.08
CA LEU A 152 15.50 -9.14 50.67
C LEU A 152 14.15 -9.53 50.05
N GLU A 153 13.62 -10.71 50.38
CA GLU A 153 12.30 -11.18 49.94
C GLU A 153 11.17 -10.25 50.43
N GLU A 154 11.23 -9.83 51.69
CA GLU A 154 10.26 -8.87 52.24
C GLU A 154 10.33 -7.51 51.51
N LYS A 155 11.53 -7.00 51.26
CA LYS A 155 11.71 -5.75 50.51
C LYS A 155 11.28 -5.86 49.04
N SER A 156 11.55 -7.00 48.39
CA SER A 156 11.15 -7.23 47.00
C SER A 156 9.62 -7.23 46.88
N GLN A 157 8.93 -7.87 47.82
CA GLN A 157 7.47 -7.85 47.90
C GLN A 157 6.93 -6.43 48.12
N LEU A 158 7.56 -5.63 48.99
CA LEU A 158 7.18 -4.23 49.20
C LEU A 158 7.36 -3.41 47.92
N TYR A 159 8.46 -3.60 47.18
CA TYR A 159 8.68 -2.91 45.92
C TYR A 159 7.61 -3.25 44.89
N VAL A 160 7.27 -4.53 44.72
CA VAL A 160 6.21 -4.97 43.80
C VAL A 160 4.85 -4.38 44.21
N ARG A 161 4.52 -4.36 45.51
CA ARG A 161 3.28 -3.73 46.01
C ARG A 161 3.26 -2.22 45.72
N CYS A 162 4.37 -1.52 45.96
CA CYS A 162 4.49 -0.09 45.68
C CYS A 162 4.38 0.22 44.18
N ARG A 163 5.03 -0.58 43.34
CA ARG A 163 4.96 -0.46 41.88
C ARG A 163 3.55 -0.67 41.36
N ARG A 164 2.87 -1.75 41.76
CA ARG A 164 1.47 -2.02 41.38
C ARG A 164 0.53 -0.87 41.79
N ARG A 165 0.71 -0.33 43.00
CA ARG A 165 -0.05 0.84 43.48
C ARG A 165 0.22 2.09 42.63
N ASN A 166 1.46 2.30 42.19
CA ASN A 166 1.83 3.43 41.33
C ASN A 166 1.28 3.25 39.90
N GLU A 167 1.29 2.05 39.36
CA GLU A 167 0.68 1.71 38.07
C GLU A 167 -0.84 1.95 38.11
N LEU A 168 -1.54 1.58 39.19
CA LEU A 168 -2.95 1.93 39.37
C LEU A 168 -3.20 3.45 39.44
N ARG A 169 -2.29 4.20 40.08
CA ARG A 169 -2.38 5.66 40.16
C ARG A 169 -2.14 6.32 38.79
N SER A 170 -1.21 5.78 38.00
CA SER A 170 -0.92 6.25 36.65
C SER A 170 -2.02 5.86 35.65
N ALA A 171 -2.65 4.69 35.83
CA ALA A 171 -3.79 4.26 35.01
C ALA A 171 -5.05 5.12 35.24
N ASN A 172 -5.19 5.72 36.42
CA ASN A 172 -6.26 6.67 36.74
C ASN A 172 -5.97 8.10 36.25
N ALA A 173 -4.79 8.34 35.67
CA ALA A 173 -4.36 9.60 35.07
C ALA A 173 -4.45 9.57 33.53
N GLY A 174 -5.50 8.94 32.97
CA GLY A 174 -5.82 9.00 31.53
C GLY A 174 -4.83 8.30 30.57
N PRO A 175 -5.30 7.72 29.45
CA PRO A 175 -4.44 6.96 28.54
C PRO A 175 -3.71 7.90 27.58
N LEU A 176 -2.53 8.38 27.98
CA LEU A 176 -1.57 9.06 27.10
C LEU A 176 -0.22 8.37 27.22
N GLY A 177 0.09 7.45 26.32
CA GLY A 177 1.45 6.89 26.27
C GLY A 177 1.72 6.03 25.05
N THR A 178 0.92 5.00 24.83
CA THR A 178 1.32 3.93 23.88
C THR A 178 0.35 3.71 22.72
N THR A 179 -0.91 4.11 22.82
CA THR A 179 -1.88 4.01 21.73
C THR A 179 -1.84 5.16 20.73
N ARG A 180 -1.20 6.29 21.07
CA ARG A 180 -1.15 7.48 20.19
C ARG A 180 -0.30 7.26 18.94
N TYR A 181 0.84 6.56 19.06
CA TYR A 181 1.73 6.29 17.93
C TYR A 181 1.12 5.36 16.86
N LEU A 182 0.27 4.41 17.27
CA LEU A 182 -0.44 3.53 16.32
C LEU A 182 -1.71 4.19 15.75
N GLN A 183 -2.34 5.10 16.49
CA GLN A 183 -3.55 5.80 16.02
C GLN A 183 -3.24 6.98 15.10
N GLU A 184 -2.14 7.72 15.31
CA GLU A 184 -1.70 8.79 14.40
C GLU A 184 -1.25 8.25 13.03
N ARG A 185 -0.65 7.05 12.96
CA ARG A 185 -0.37 6.37 11.68
C ARG A 185 -1.62 5.83 10.96
N ARG A 186 -2.74 5.64 11.68
CA ARG A 186 -4.00 5.13 11.11
C ARG A 186 -4.92 6.27 10.62
N LEU A 187 -4.73 7.50 11.09
CA LEU A 187 -5.54 8.67 10.70
C LEU A 187 -4.84 9.65 9.75
N GLY A 188 -3.53 9.52 9.50
CA GLY A 188 -2.76 10.42 8.63
C GLY A 188 -2.65 10.03 7.14
N GLY A 189 -3.37 9.00 6.67
CA GLY A 189 -3.20 8.44 5.32
C GLY A 189 -4.14 8.96 4.21
N GLU A 190 -5.08 9.86 4.50
CA GLU A 190 -6.15 10.24 3.55
C GLU A 190 -6.29 11.75 3.33
N GLN A 191 -5.19 12.48 3.16
CA GLN A 191 -5.28 13.84 2.59
C GLN A 191 -4.16 14.09 1.59
N HIS A 192 -4.35 13.67 0.33
CA HIS A 192 -3.97 14.41 -0.87
C HIS A 192 -4.22 13.57 -2.13
N SER A 193 -5.41 13.71 -2.70
CA SER A 193 -5.63 13.84 -4.15
C SER A 193 -7.09 13.54 -4.48
N LYS A 194 -7.88 14.61 -4.62
CA LYS A 194 -8.79 14.76 -5.75
C LYS A 194 -9.11 16.24 -5.95
N ARG A 195 -8.92 16.64 -7.20
CA ARG A 195 -9.18 17.93 -7.83
C ARG A 195 -10.63 18.35 -7.61
N THR A 196 -10.87 19.66 -7.51
CA THR A 196 -12.09 20.28 -8.04
C THR A 196 -11.73 21.63 -8.66
N ALA A 197 -11.69 21.60 -9.99
CA ALA A 197 -11.98 22.74 -10.84
C ALA A 197 -13.49 22.73 -11.14
N ASP A 198 -14.01 23.95 -11.28
CA ASP A 198 -15.27 24.40 -11.84
C ASP A 198 -16.61 24.10 -11.14
N GLU A 199 -17.23 25.24 -10.81
CA GLU A 199 -18.58 25.51 -10.37
C GLU A 199 -19.27 26.25 -11.52
N ILE A 200 -20.19 25.61 -12.27
CA ILE A 200 -21.37 26.27 -12.85
C ILE A 200 -22.54 25.26 -12.88
N VAL A 201 -23.62 25.65 -12.19
CA VAL A 201 -24.93 24.99 -12.07
C VAL A 201 -25.83 25.36 -13.27
N PRO A 202 -26.70 24.46 -13.76
CA PRO A 202 -28.13 24.77 -13.67
C PRO A 202 -29.02 23.56 -13.28
N GLU A 203 -29.76 23.77 -12.19
CA GLU A 203 -31.22 23.60 -11.99
C GLU A 203 -32.00 22.50 -12.75
N GLY A 204 -32.59 21.56 -11.99
CA GLY A 204 -33.64 20.66 -12.46
C GLY A 204 -33.73 19.31 -11.72
N ALA A 205 -34.43 19.29 -10.58
CA ALA A 205 -34.90 18.08 -9.85
C ALA A 205 -35.91 17.25 -10.72
N PRO A 206 -36.27 15.96 -10.41
CA PRO A 206 -36.35 15.38 -9.06
C PRO A 206 -35.91 13.90 -8.84
N ALA A 207 -35.64 13.66 -7.56
CA ALA A 207 -35.69 12.46 -6.71
C ALA A 207 -36.00 11.05 -7.30
N SER A 208 -35.14 10.09 -6.95
CA SER A 208 -35.54 8.72 -6.51
C SER A 208 -34.36 8.07 -5.75
N SER A 209 -34.51 7.74 -4.46
CA SER A 209 -34.72 6.39 -3.91
C SER A 209 -33.66 5.36 -4.37
N THR A 210 -32.92 4.60 -3.54
CA THR A 210 -33.37 3.80 -2.40
C THR A 210 -32.14 3.19 -1.70
N LYS A 211 -32.23 3.10 -0.37
CA LYS A 211 -31.40 2.30 0.54
C LYS A 211 -31.26 0.84 0.06
N ARG A 212 -30.08 0.23 0.25
CA ARG A 212 -29.91 -0.90 1.18
C ARG A 212 -28.45 -1.40 1.30
N PRO A 213 -28.00 -1.72 2.52
CA PRO A 213 -26.77 -2.46 2.80
C PRO A 213 -27.06 -3.96 2.66
N ARG A 214 -26.21 -4.71 1.98
CA ARG A 214 -26.32 -6.18 1.93
C ARG A 214 -24.95 -6.84 2.02
N GLY A 215 -24.68 -7.35 3.23
CA GLY A 215 -24.37 -8.77 3.39
C GLY A 215 -22.99 -9.22 2.96
N ARG A 216 -22.07 -9.22 3.93
CA ARG A 216 -20.91 -10.11 3.99
C ARG A 216 -21.31 -11.56 3.66
N PRO A 217 -20.76 -12.18 2.61
CA PRO A 217 -20.86 -13.62 2.43
C PRO A 217 -19.87 -14.35 3.34
N LYS A 218 -20.39 -15.43 3.91
CA LYS A 218 -19.77 -16.34 4.88
C LYS A 218 -18.46 -16.96 4.36
N GLY A 219 -17.61 -17.32 5.31
CA GLY A 219 -16.32 -17.97 5.07
C GLY A 219 -16.38 -19.21 4.17
N SER A 220 -15.28 -19.43 3.46
CA SER A 220 -14.97 -20.68 2.80
C SER A 220 -13.81 -21.34 3.52
N LYS A 221 -13.98 -22.64 3.75
CA LYS A 221 -13.26 -23.53 4.65
C LYS A 221 -11.84 -23.86 4.19
N ASN A 222 -11.02 -24.17 5.18
CA ASN A 222 -9.81 -24.98 5.13
C ASN A 222 -9.91 -26.15 4.12
N ARG A 223 -8.84 -26.36 3.36
CA ARG A 223 -8.40 -27.70 2.96
C ARG A 223 -7.04 -27.96 3.58
N GLY A 224 -7.05 -28.71 4.68
CA GLY A 224 -5.86 -29.38 5.16
C GLY A 224 -5.55 -30.61 4.31
N GLY A 225 -4.26 -30.91 4.23
CA GLY A 225 -3.74 -32.27 4.34
C GLY A 225 -3.89 -33.19 3.13
N LYS A 226 -2.79 -33.37 2.39
CA LYS A 226 -2.30 -34.72 2.09
C LYS A 226 -0.80 -34.70 1.76
N VAL A 227 0.02 -35.07 2.74
CA VAL A 227 1.30 -35.76 2.53
C VAL A 227 1.00 -37.24 2.82
N PRO A 228 1.48 -38.18 2.00
CA PRO A 228 2.32 -39.21 2.63
C PRO A 228 3.43 -39.77 1.75
N SER A 229 4.42 -40.32 2.47
CA SER A 229 5.36 -41.38 2.09
C SER A 229 6.55 -40.97 1.21
N GLY A 230 7.81 -41.23 1.55
CA GLY A 230 8.36 -42.19 2.50
C GLY A 230 9.07 -43.31 1.75
N SER A 231 10.40 -43.18 1.64
CA SER A 231 11.39 -44.23 1.37
C SER A 231 12.73 -43.63 1.84
N GLY A 232 13.28 -44.04 2.98
CA GLY A 232 13.99 -45.32 3.17
C GLY A 232 15.48 -44.97 3.26
N GLN A 233 15.99 -44.65 4.45
CA GLN A 233 16.70 -45.56 5.35
C GLN A 233 18.20 -45.74 4.95
N ALA A 234 19.08 -45.14 5.75
CA ALA A 234 20.51 -45.43 5.86
C ALA A 234 20.72 -46.78 6.61
N PRO A 235 21.92 -47.40 6.58
CA PRO A 235 23.08 -46.99 7.42
C PRO A 235 24.41 -47.15 6.60
N GLU A 236 25.66 -46.97 7.04
CA GLU A 236 26.34 -47.21 8.31
C GLU A 236 27.80 -46.66 8.24
N ALA A 237 28.50 -46.70 9.37
CA ALA A 237 29.76 -46.07 9.78
C ALA A 237 31.08 -46.44 9.05
N VAL A 238 31.95 -45.42 8.87
CA VAL A 238 33.35 -45.18 9.39
C VAL A 238 34.02 -46.34 10.21
N PRO A 239 35.37 -46.47 10.40
CA PRO A 239 36.61 -45.89 9.79
C PRO A 239 37.70 -46.92 9.36
N ALA A 240 38.76 -46.45 8.70
CA ALA A 240 40.17 -46.72 9.05
C ALA A 240 41.06 -45.60 8.48
#